data_AF-A0A7C0WZI1-F1
#
_entry.id   AF-A0A7C0WZI1-F1
#
_cell.length_a   1.000
_cell.length_b   1.000
_cell.length_c   1.000
_cell.angle_alpha   90.00
_cell.angle_beta   90.00
_cell.angle_gamma   90.00
#
_symmetry.space_group_name_H-M   'P 1'
#
loop_
_entity.id
_entity.type
_entity.pdbx_description
1 polymer ?
#
loop_
_entity_poly.entity_id
_entity_poly.type
_entity_poly.pdbx_seq_one_letter_code
_entity_poly.pdbx_strand_id
1 'polypeptide(L)'
;MPKLILNIENDKLKEEVKTMISKIDYPLRFENINISTSYKTDFLSGDADKNMEILINPENKILENKFLFRGFFARFIFLLINEKEGLNMEIKEKLELPELVEFVQNFFADYKAVRYGFKVDMHRFFLEKISKKIYKNEKISKEDYLEFYSFYLIFKKMGEEGEIKALLETIKMEGLDRLLKEVEKLNYPYFFGDENLKKEWIEIFDKK
;
A
#
# COMPACT_ATOMS: atom_id res chain seq x y z
N MET A 1 -6.59 -18.36 -17.76
CA MET A 1 -5.54 -17.48 -17.21
C MET A 1 -5.28 -16.36 -18.22
N PRO A 2 -5.12 -15.10 -17.78
CA PRO A 2 -4.70 -14.01 -18.66
C PRO A 2 -3.37 -14.33 -19.33
N LYS A 3 -3.15 -13.83 -20.55
CA LYS A 3 -1.84 -13.96 -21.20
C LYS A 3 -0.87 -12.95 -20.59
N LEU A 4 0.26 -13.44 -20.07
CA LEU A 4 1.32 -12.59 -19.52
C LEU A 4 2.35 -12.26 -20.62
N ILE A 5 2.61 -10.99 -20.87
CA ILE A 5 3.60 -10.49 -21.83
C ILE A 5 4.61 -9.63 -21.07
N LEU A 6 5.88 -10.05 -21.09
CA LEU A 6 6.98 -9.39 -20.35
C LEU A 6 8.02 -8.83 -21.31
N ASN A 7 7.97 -7.51 -21.51
CA ASN A 7 8.93 -6.74 -22.31
C ASN A 7 9.90 -6.00 -21.37
N ILE A 8 10.66 -6.77 -20.59
CA ILE A 8 11.63 -6.29 -19.61
C ILE A 8 13.01 -6.79 -20.05
N GLU A 9 13.94 -5.87 -20.32
CA GLU A 9 15.31 -6.21 -20.77
C GLU A 9 16.15 -6.84 -19.66
N ASN A 10 15.96 -6.40 -18.41
CA ASN A 10 16.70 -6.93 -17.28
C ASN A 10 16.11 -8.29 -16.83
N ASP A 11 16.83 -9.38 -17.10
CA ASP A 11 16.39 -10.74 -16.79
C ASP A 11 16.09 -10.98 -15.31
N LYS A 12 16.87 -10.37 -14.40
CA LYS A 12 16.63 -10.51 -12.95
C LYS A 12 15.30 -9.86 -12.55
N LEU A 13 15.03 -8.67 -13.06
CA LEU A 13 13.75 -7.97 -12.83
C LEU A 13 12.60 -8.73 -13.48
N LYS A 14 12.79 -9.27 -14.69
CA LYS A 14 11.79 -10.05 -15.41
C LYS A 14 11.37 -11.31 -14.63
N GLU A 15 12.32 -12.07 -14.12
CA GLU A 15 12.02 -13.27 -13.31
C GLU A 15 11.40 -12.91 -11.96
N GLU A 16 11.81 -11.80 -11.33
CA GLU A 16 11.19 -11.30 -10.11
C GLU A 16 9.71 -10.92 -10.36
N VAL A 17 9.41 -10.16 -11.41
CA VAL A 17 8.04 -9.80 -11.82
C VAL A 17 7.22 -11.05 -12.11
N LYS A 18 7.76 -12.00 -12.88
CA LYS A 18 7.10 -13.27 -13.20
C LYS A 18 6.75 -14.06 -11.94
N THR A 19 7.69 -14.14 -11.00
CA THR A 19 7.47 -14.78 -9.69
C THR A 19 6.37 -14.08 -8.91
N MET A 20 6.35 -12.75 -8.90
CA MET A 20 5.30 -11.99 -8.24
C MET A 20 3.92 -12.23 -8.86
N ILE A 21 3.80 -12.18 -10.19
CA ILE A 21 2.53 -12.44 -10.88
C ILE A 21 2.01 -13.85 -10.58
N SER A 22 2.89 -14.85 -10.50
CA SER A 22 2.48 -16.22 -10.17
C SER A 22 1.95 -16.43 -8.76
N LYS A 23 2.20 -15.49 -7.83
CA LYS A 23 1.69 -15.56 -6.45
C LYS A 23 0.24 -15.09 -6.32
N ILE A 24 -0.29 -14.37 -7.32
CA ILE A 24 -1.61 -13.74 -7.22
C ILE A 24 -2.68 -14.83 -7.12
N ASP A 25 -3.29 -14.95 -5.95
CA ASP A 25 -4.42 -15.83 -5.67
C ASP A 25 -5.75 -15.07 -5.85
N TYR A 26 -5.84 -14.29 -6.93
CA TYR A 26 -7.00 -13.49 -7.28
C TYR A 26 -7.46 -13.85 -8.70
N PRO A 27 -8.77 -13.97 -8.97
CA PRO A 27 -9.26 -14.19 -10.33
C PRO A 27 -8.99 -12.97 -11.21
N LEU A 28 -7.85 -12.97 -11.91
CA LEU A 28 -7.44 -11.92 -12.84
C LEU A 28 -8.34 -11.93 -14.09
N ARG A 29 -9.33 -11.03 -14.12
CA ARG A 29 -10.32 -10.88 -15.21
C ARG A 29 -9.80 -10.02 -16.36
N PHE A 30 -8.56 -10.22 -16.78
CA PHE A 30 -7.92 -9.49 -17.88
C PHE A 30 -7.70 -10.40 -19.08
N GLU A 31 -7.70 -9.85 -20.29
CA GLU A 31 -7.28 -10.62 -21.47
C GLU A 31 -5.77 -10.80 -21.50
N ASN A 32 -5.04 -9.68 -21.35
CA ASN A 32 -3.59 -9.64 -21.30
C ASN A 32 -3.11 -8.82 -20.09
N ILE A 33 -1.95 -9.21 -19.57
CA ILE A 33 -1.16 -8.44 -18.62
C ILE A 33 0.17 -8.14 -19.32
N ASN A 34 0.38 -6.88 -19.67
CA ASN A 34 1.56 -6.38 -20.34
C ASN A 34 2.44 -5.67 -19.31
N ILE A 35 3.67 -6.13 -19.12
CA ILE A 35 4.61 -5.49 -18.21
C ILE A 35 5.88 -5.17 -18.98
N SER A 36 6.26 -3.90 -18.99
CA SER A 36 7.42 -3.41 -19.74
C SER A 36 8.25 -2.39 -18.97
N THR A 37 9.46 -2.14 -19.43
CA THR A 37 10.33 -1.10 -18.88
C THR A 37 10.14 0.24 -19.60
N SER A 38 10.12 1.34 -18.87
CA SER A 38 10.05 2.70 -19.44
C SER A 38 10.82 3.70 -18.58
N TYR A 39 11.70 4.48 -19.19
CA TYR A 39 12.43 5.58 -18.52
C TYR A 39 11.58 6.85 -18.34
N LYS A 40 10.35 6.88 -18.86
CA LYS A 40 9.46 8.04 -18.81
C LYS A 40 8.58 8.10 -17.56
N THR A 41 8.59 7.05 -16.74
CA THR A 41 7.83 7.00 -15.48
C THR A 41 8.77 7.16 -14.30
N ASP A 42 8.31 7.75 -13.19
CA ASP A 42 9.17 7.97 -12.02
C ASP A 42 9.54 6.63 -11.34
N PHE A 43 8.58 5.70 -11.24
CA PHE A 43 8.82 4.38 -10.69
C PHE A 43 7.91 3.31 -11.34
N LEU A 44 6.62 3.39 -11.06
CA LEU A 44 5.59 2.52 -11.62
C LEU A 44 4.49 3.39 -12.21
N SER A 45 4.01 3.03 -13.39
CA SER A 45 2.79 3.59 -13.98
C SER A 45 2.04 2.49 -14.72
N GLY A 46 0.78 2.71 -15.04
CA GLY A 46 -0.02 1.66 -15.64
C GLY A 46 -1.48 2.04 -15.72
N ASP A 47 -2.24 1.22 -16.44
CA ASP A 47 -3.67 1.32 -16.60
C ASP A 47 -4.33 -0.07 -16.53
N ALA A 48 -5.64 -0.06 -16.34
CA ALA A 48 -6.43 -1.28 -16.27
C ALA A 48 -7.81 -1.05 -16.87
N ASP A 49 -8.02 -1.67 -18.03
CA ASP A 49 -9.32 -1.80 -18.67
C ASP A 49 -9.49 -3.28 -19.07
N LYS A 50 -9.72 -3.60 -20.35
CA LYS A 50 -9.78 -4.98 -20.84
C LYS A 50 -8.45 -5.72 -20.61
N ASN A 51 -7.34 -4.99 -20.78
CA ASN A 51 -5.97 -5.41 -20.48
C ASN A 51 -5.44 -4.65 -19.25
N MET A 52 -4.38 -5.18 -18.64
CA MET A 52 -3.59 -4.47 -17.63
C MET A 52 -2.23 -4.12 -18.24
N GLU A 53 -1.83 -2.85 -18.19
CA GLU A 53 -0.48 -2.42 -18.56
C GLU A 53 0.27 -1.89 -17.35
N ILE A 54 1.51 -2.34 -17.16
CA ILE A 54 2.42 -1.85 -16.12
C ILE A 54 3.75 -1.47 -16.77
N LEU A 55 4.19 -0.24 -16.49
CA LEU A 55 5.50 0.27 -16.86
C LEU A 55 6.35 0.39 -15.60
N ILE A 56 7.57 -0.13 -15.66
CA ILE A 56 8.55 -0.06 -14.58
C ILE A 56 9.73 0.79 -15.03
N ASN A 57 10.12 1.80 -14.25
CA ASN A 57 11.38 2.49 -14.49
C ASN A 57 12.55 1.64 -13.97
N PRO A 58 13.42 1.10 -14.86
CA PRO A 58 14.51 0.23 -14.45
C PRO A 58 15.63 0.96 -13.68
N GLU A 59 15.67 2.29 -13.69
CA GLU A 59 16.67 3.11 -12.99
C GLU A 59 16.22 3.55 -11.59
N ASN A 60 14.98 3.24 -11.19
CA ASN A 60 14.51 3.67 -9.89
C ASN A 60 15.26 2.94 -8.75
N LYS A 61 15.85 3.71 -7.83
CA LYS A 61 16.61 3.18 -6.68
C LYS A 61 15.82 2.22 -5.78
N ILE A 62 14.49 2.27 -5.78
CA ILE A 62 13.64 1.32 -5.05
C ILE A 62 13.90 -0.12 -5.52
N LEU A 63 14.28 -0.34 -6.79
CA LEU A 63 14.61 -1.66 -7.33
C LEU A 63 15.84 -2.29 -6.67
N GLU A 64 16.72 -1.50 -6.07
CA GLU A 64 17.86 -2.00 -5.30
C GLU A 64 17.41 -2.71 -4.01
N ASN A 65 16.24 -2.34 -3.48
CA ASN A 65 15.65 -2.94 -2.29
C ASN A 65 14.48 -3.86 -2.67
N LYS A 66 14.75 -5.17 -2.68
CA LYS A 66 13.76 -6.18 -3.08
C LYS A 66 12.48 -6.16 -2.23
N PHE A 67 12.55 -5.85 -0.93
CA PHE A 67 11.36 -5.80 -0.08
C PHE A 67 10.49 -4.61 -0.42
N LEU A 68 11.10 -3.44 -0.65
CA LEU A 68 10.38 -2.25 -1.09
C LEU A 68 9.75 -2.47 -2.46
N PHE A 69 10.52 -2.94 -3.44
CA PHE A 69 10.00 -3.22 -4.78
C PHE A 69 8.81 -4.19 -4.75
N ARG A 70 8.93 -5.32 -4.05
CA ARG A 70 7.86 -6.32 -3.96
C ARG A 70 6.58 -5.75 -3.36
N GLY A 71 6.68 -4.98 -2.29
CA GLY A 71 5.48 -4.40 -1.68
C GLY A 71 4.82 -3.36 -2.56
N PHE A 72 5.60 -2.43 -3.13
CA PHE A 72 5.07 -1.44 -4.05
C PHE A 72 4.44 -2.06 -5.29
N PHE A 73 5.08 -3.07 -5.88
CA PHE A 73 4.57 -3.74 -7.06
C PHE A 73 3.29 -4.53 -6.76
N ALA A 74 3.21 -5.21 -5.61
CA ALA A 74 2.00 -5.89 -5.16
C ALA A 74 0.84 -4.89 -4.95
N ARG A 75 1.07 -3.81 -4.20
CA ARG A 75 0.10 -2.72 -4.03
C ARG A 75 -0.37 -2.19 -5.38
N PHE A 76 0.56 -1.92 -6.30
CA PHE A 76 0.25 -1.35 -7.61
C PHE A 76 -0.65 -2.25 -8.45
N ILE A 77 -0.40 -3.56 -8.48
CA ILE A 77 -1.29 -4.52 -9.16
C ILE A 77 -2.71 -4.44 -8.61
N PHE A 78 -2.87 -4.42 -7.28
CA PHE A 78 -4.21 -4.39 -6.69
C PHE A 78 -4.88 -3.02 -6.80
N LEU A 79 -4.12 -1.92 -6.90
CA LEU A 79 -4.66 -0.62 -7.29
C LEU A 79 -5.26 -0.66 -8.70
N LEU A 80 -4.57 -1.27 -9.66
CA LEU A 80 -5.05 -1.44 -11.03
C LEU A 80 -6.28 -2.37 -11.09
N ILE A 81 -6.32 -3.43 -10.28
CA ILE A 81 -7.51 -4.28 -10.14
C ILE A 81 -8.69 -3.47 -9.58
N ASN A 82 -8.46 -2.67 -8.53
CA ASN A 82 -9.49 -1.83 -7.93
C ASN A 82 -10.02 -0.77 -8.90
N GLU A 83 -9.16 -0.23 -9.78
CA GLU A 83 -9.55 0.71 -10.83
C GLU A 83 -10.55 0.05 -11.79
N LYS A 84 -10.21 -1.11 -12.33
CA LYS A 84 -11.07 -1.86 -13.24
C LYS A 84 -12.41 -2.27 -12.61
N GLU A 85 -12.40 -2.56 -11.31
CA GLU A 85 -13.59 -2.94 -10.56
C GLU A 85 -14.47 -1.74 -10.17
N GLY A 86 -14.03 -0.52 -10.48
CA GLY A 86 -14.73 0.72 -10.14
C GLY A 86 -14.58 1.14 -8.68
N LEU A 87 -13.85 0.39 -7.86
CA LEU A 87 -13.66 0.69 -6.43
C LEU A 87 -12.89 2.00 -6.22
N ASN A 88 -11.85 2.25 -7.02
CA ASN A 88 -11.08 3.50 -6.90
C ASN A 88 -11.94 4.73 -7.23
N MET A 89 -12.80 4.62 -8.26
CA MET A 89 -13.76 5.66 -8.61
C MET A 89 -14.80 5.85 -7.51
N GLU A 90 -15.34 4.75 -6.96
CA GLU A 90 -16.29 4.78 -5.85
C GLU A 90 -15.71 5.47 -4.62
N ILE A 91 -14.45 5.18 -4.25
CA ILE A 91 -13.75 5.85 -3.15
C ILE A 91 -13.63 7.35 -3.46
N LYS A 92 -13.21 7.71 -4.67
CA LYS A 92 -13.04 9.11 -5.07
C LYS A 92 -14.35 9.91 -5.05
N GLU A 93 -15.46 9.30 -5.42
CA GLU A 93 -16.78 9.95 -5.46
C GLU A 93 -17.44 10.04 -4.08
N LYS A 94 -17.26 9.02 -3.23
CA LYS A 94 -17.98 8.92 -1.95
C LYS A 94 -17.20 9.48 -0.76
N LEU A 95 -15.90 9.66 -0.88
CA LEU A 95 -15.08 10.16 0.24
C LEU A 95 -15.17 11.69 0.32
N GLU A 96 -15.72 12.17 1.44
CA GLU A 96 -15.92 13.61 1.69
C GLU A 96 -14.61 14.37 1.94
N LEU A 97 -13.50 13.65 2.16
CA LEU A 97 -12.17 14.16 2.43
C LEU A 97 -11.22 13.76 1.28
N PRO A 98 -11.07 14.60 0.24
CA PRO A 98 -10.26 14.29 -0.94
C PRO A 98 -8.80 13.93 -0.62
N GLU A 99 -8.24 14.52 0.43
CA GLU A 99 -6.88 14.26 0.91
C GLU A 99 -6.66 12.83 1.40
N LEU A 100 -7.73 12.08 1.69
CA LEU A 100 -7.66 10.69 2.14
C LEU A 100 -7.88 9.67 1.03
N VAL A 101 -8.24 10.11 -0.18
CA VAL A 101 -8.57 9.21 -1.31
C VAL A 101 -7.41 8.25 -1.58
N GLU A 102 -6.19 8.78 -1.71
CA GLU A 102 -5.00 7.96 -1.98
C GLU A 102 -4.72 6.96 -0.85
N PHE A 103 -4.85 7.39 0.40
CA PHE A 103 -4.67 6.52 1.56
C PHE A 103 -5.67 5.36 1.55
N VAL A 104 -6.96 5.64 1.34
CA VAL A 104 -8.02 4.63 1.34
C VAL A 104 -7.85 3.67 0.15
N GLN A 105 -7.49 4.17 -1.03
CA GLN A 105 -7.19 3.32 -2.19
C GLN A 105 -5.99 2.39 -1.92
N ASN A 106 -4.92 2.92 -1.34
CA ASN A 106 -3.75 2.14 -0.93
C ASN A 106 -4.12 1.09 0.12
N PHE A 107 -4.95 1.43 1.11
CA PHE A 107 -5.43 0.50 2.13
C PHE A 107 -6.15 -0.70 1.51
N PHE A 108 -7.11 -0.47 0.61
CA PHE A 108 -7.85 -1.55 -0.03
C PHE A 108 -6.97 -2.40 -0.96
N ALA A 109 -6.02 -1.78 -1.66
CA ALA A 109 -5.06 -2.49 -2.47
C ALA A 109 -4.15 -3.39 -1.60
N ASP A 110 -3.63 -2.87 -0.50
CA ASP A 110 -2.78 -3.62 0.44
C ASP A 110 -3.53 -4.76 1.12
N TYR A 111 -4.78 -4.51 1.51
CA TYR A 111 -5.66 -5.53 2.07
C TYR A 111 -5.88 -6.68 1.08
N LYS A 112 -6.20 -6.37 -0.18
CA LYS A 112 -6.32 -7.39 -1.24
C LYS A 112 -4.98 -8.09 -1.49
N ALA A 113 -3.87 -7.36 -1.53
CA ALA A 113 -2.55 -7.95 -1.71
C ALA A 113 -2.21 -8.97 -0.62
N VAL A 114 -2.48 -8.63 0.65
CA VAL A 114 -2.28 -9.55 1.78
C VAL A 114 -3.19 -10.77 1.69
N ARG A 115 -4.46 -10.57 1.33
CA ARG A 115 -5.45 -11.65 1.22
C ARG A 115 -5.16 -12.60 0.06
N TYR A 116 -4.63 -12.09 -1.05
CA TYR A 116 -4.54 -12.80 -2.33
C TYR A 116 -3.09 -13.02 -2.79
N GLY A 117 -2.21 -13.42 -1.86
CA GLY A 117 -0.92 -14.04 -2.20
C GLY A 117 0.34 -13.33 -1.73
N PHE A 118 0.25 -12.10 -1.23
CA PHE A 118 1.42 -11.29 -0.86
C PHE A 118 1.58 -11.04 0.65
N LYS A 119 0.92 -11.82 1.52
CA LYS A 119 1.00 -11.64 2.99
C LYS A 119 2.45 -11.45 3.50
N VAL A 120 3.38 -12.32 3.10
CA VAL A 120 4.78 -12.25 3.55
C VAL A 120 5.52 -11.07 2.93
N ASP A 121 5.32 -10.82 1.63
CA ASP A 121 5.98 -9.72 0.92
C ASP A 121 5.52 -8.36 1.46
N MET A 122 4.22 -8.19 1.70
CA MET A 122 3.65 -6.98 2.30
C MET A 122 4.12 -6.79 3.74
N HIS A 123 4.19 -7.84 4.56
CA HIS A 123 4.72 -7.72 5.92
C HIS A 123 6.17 -7.20 5.91
N ARG A 124 7.04 -7.78 5.06
CA ARG A 124 8.43 -7.32 4.92
C ARG A 124 8.52 -5.90 4.35
N PHE A 125 7.68 -5.56 3.38
CA PHE A 125 7.60 -4.22 2.82
C PHE A 125 7.31 -3.17 3.88
N PHE A 126 6.30 -3.39 4.73
CA PHE A 126 5.95 -2.44 5.79
C PHE A 126 7.07 -2.33 6.82
N LEU A 127 7.62 -3.45 7.29
CA LEU A 127 8.78 -3.43 8.20
C LEU A 127 9.94 -2.63 7.59
N GLU A 128 10.30 -2.89 6.34
CA GLU A 128 11.38 -2.18 5.65
C GLU A 128 11.09 -0.68 5.51
N LYS A 129 9.86 -0.31 5.13
CA LYS A 129 9.45 1.09 4.94
C LYS A 129 9.50 1.87 6.26
N ILE A 130 9.07 1.25 7.36
CA ILE A 130 9.03 1.87 8.70
C ILE A 130 10.42 1.90 9.33
N SER A 131 11.10 0.75 9.39
CA SER A 131 12.44 0.63 9.98
C SER A 131 13.44 1.59 9.33
N LYS A 132 13.38 1.79 8.01
CA LYS A 132 14.27 2.73 7.31
C LYS A 132 14.13 4.17 7.80
N LYS A 133 12.91 4.62 8.14
CA LYS A 133 12.68 5.98 8.67
C LYS A 133 13.19 6.11 10.10
N ILE A 134 12.92 5.09 10.92
CA ILE A 134 13.36 5.03 12.31
C ILE A 134 14.89 5.02 12.40
N TYR A 135 15.57 4.14 11.67
CA TYR A 135 17.03 4.02 11.72
C TYR A 135 17.78 5.22 11.15
N LYS A 136 17.08 6.11 10.42
CA LYS A 136 17.66 7.33 9.86
C LYS A 136 17.32 8.60 10.66
N ASN A 137 16.59 8.49 11.78
CA ASN A 137 16.05 9.62 12.52
C ASN A 137 15.31 10.62 11.59
N GLU A 138 14.58 10.09 10.60
CA GLU A 138 13.75 10.91 9.72
C GLU A 138 12.42 11.23 10.41
N LYS A 139 12.01 12.49 10.37
CA LYS A 139 10.71 12.92 10.92
C LYS A 139 9.57 12.18 10.21
N ILE A 140 8.74 11.49 10.99
CA ILE A 140 7.57 10.76 10.49
C ILE A 140 6.41 11.75 10.25
N SER A 141 5.81 11.72 9.06
CA SER A 141 4.64 12.56 8.76
C SER A 141 3.33 11.93 9.26
N LYS A 142 2.22 12.69 9.24
CA LYS A 142 0.90 12.15 9.60
C LYS A 142 0.47 11.03 8.64
N GLU A 143 0.82 11.16 7.36
CA GLU A 143 0.56 10.18 6.30
C GLU A 143 1.35 8.90 6.52
N ASP A 144 2.62 9.01 6.89
CA ASP A 144 3.45 7.86 7.26
C ASP A 144 2.88 7.10 8.46
N TYR A 145 2.31 7.83 9.42
CA TYR A 145 1.66 7.24 10.59
C TYR A 145 0.38 6.51 10.22
N LEU A 146 -0.46 7.10 9.36
CA LEU A 146 -1.66 6.43 8.86
C LEU A 146 -1.32 5.16 8.08
N GLU A 147 -0.26 5.20 7.28
CA GLU A 147 0.22 4.01 6.56
C GLU A 147 0.76 2.95 7.53
N PHE A 148 1.51 3.33 8.57
CA PHE A 148 1.89 2.41 9.65
C PHE A 148 0.67 1.79 10.34
N TYR A 149 -0.37 2.59 10.59
CA TYR A 149 -1.60 2.11 11.21
C TYR A 149 -2.37 1.17 10.29
N SER A 150 -2.41 1.43 8.98
CA SER A 150 -3.01 0.52 8.00
C SER A 150 -2.35 -0.86 8.03
N PHE A 151 -1.02 -0.90 8.12
CA PHE A 151 -0.27 -2.15 8.32
C PHE A 151 -0.70 -2.86 9.61
N TYR A 152 -0.79 -2.13 10.72
CA TYR A 152 -1.27 -2.68 11.98
C TYR A 152 -2.67 -3.29 11.84
N LEU A 153 -3.61 -2.58 11.20
CA LEU A 153 -4.96 -3.07 10.96
C LEU A 153 -4.96 -4.35 10.12
N ILE A 154 -4.20 -4.37 9.03
CA ILE A 154 -4.15 -5.53 8.11
C ILE A 154 -3.55 -6.78 8.79
N PHE A 155 -2.60 -6.61 9.73
CA PHE A 155 -1.83 -7.73 10.29
C PHE A 155 -2.08 -8.06 11.78
N LYS A 156 -2.54 -7.13 12.63
CA LYS A 156 -2.59 -7.29 14.11
C LYS A 156 -3.99 -7.32 14.73
N LYS A 157 -5.05 -6.83 14.06
CA LYS A 157 -6.46 -6.96 14.52
C LYS A 157 -7.37 -7.37 13.35
N MET A 158 -7.98 -8.57 13.46
CA MET A 158 -9.23 -9.09 12.87
C MET A 158 -9.59 -8.73 11.39
N GLY A 159 -10.06 -9.64 10.54
CA GLY A 159 -10.87 -10.82 10.84
C GLY A 159 -12.38 -10.59 10.69
N GLU A 160 -12.88 -9.34 10.79
CA GLU A 160 -14.31 -9.04 10.60
C GLU A 160 -14.53 -7.69 9.90
N GLU A 161 -15.41 -7.67 8.89
CA GLU A 161 -15.79 -6.49 8.08
C GLU A 161 -16.30 -5.29 8.91
N GLY A 162 -16.72 -5.52 10.16
CA GLY A 162 -17.30 -4.50 11.04
C GLY A 162 -16.31 -3.41 11.49
N GLU A 163 -15.04 -3.74 11.73
CA GLU A 163 -14.05 -2.76 12.23
C GLU A 163 -13.54 -1.83 11.12
N ILE A 164 -13.40 -2.34 9.89
CA ILE A 164 -13.06 -1.53 8.71
C ILE A 164 -14.22 -0.59 8.37
N LYS A 165 -15.46 -1.09 8.43
CA LYS A 165 -16.65 -0.27 8.25
C LYS A 165 -16.75 0.83 9.31
N ALA A 166 -16.47 0.51 10.58
CA ALA A 166 -16.42 1.51 11.66
C ALA A 166 -15.29 2.53 11.46
N LEU A 167 -14.10 2.13 10.98
CA LEU A 167 -13.02 3.04 10.66
C LEU A 167 -13.41 4.01 9.52
N LEU A 168 -14.01 3.49 8.44
CA LEU A 168 -14.50 4.27 7.32
C LEU A 168 -15.68 5.18 7.70
N GLU A 169 -16.58 4.73 8.57
CA GLU A 169 -17.68 5.53 9.13
C GLU A 169 -17.14 6.65 10.05
N THR A 170 -16.11 6.40 10.84
CA THR A 170 -15.44 7.43 11.68
C THR A 170 -14.67 8.43 10.82
N ILE A 171 -13.98 7.98 9.76
CA ILE A 171 -13.36 8.86 8.75
C ILE A 171 -14.42 9.77 8.13
N LYS A 172 -15.59 9.20 7.80
CA LYS A 172 -16.72 9.93 7.22
C LYS A 172 -17.31 10.98 8.18
N MET A 173 -17.30 10.73 9.49
CA MET A 173 -17.97 11.61 10.46
C MET A 173 -17.09 12.72 11.04
N GLU A 174 -15.77 12.54 11.16
CA GLU A 174 -14.98 13.37 12.11
C GLU A 174 -13.72 14.04 11.56
N GLY A 175 -13.25 13.72 10.36
CA GLY A 175 -12.01 14.29 9.81
C GLY A 175 -10.72 13.61 10.31
N LEU A 176 -9.62 13.80 9.56
CA LEU A 176 -8.34 13.11 9.77
C LEU A 176 -7.72 13.36 11.15
N ASP A 177 -7.76 14.60 11.63
CA ASP A 177 -7.17 14.98 12.93
C ASP A 177 -7.89 14.37 14.13
N ARG A 178 -9.19 14.05 14.00
CA ARG A 178 -9.98 13.40 15.05
C ARG A 178 -9.87 11.88 14.97
N LEU A 179 -9.81 11.31 13.77
CA LEU A 179 -9.47 9.90 13.56
C LEU A 179 -8.13 9.55 14.22
N LEU A 180 -7.10 10.38 14.03
CA LEU A 180 -5.79 10.19 14.65
C LEU A 180 -5.86 10.23 16.19
N LYS A 181 -6.75 11.05 16.78
CA LYS A 181 -7.03 11.11 18.23
C LYS A 181 -7.89 9.95 18.75
N GLU A 182 -8.77 9.37 17.95
CA GLU A 182 -9.52 8.16 18.33
C GLU A 182 -8.65 6.90 18.19
N VAL A 183 -7.74 6.88 17.21
CA VAL A 183 -6.68 5.86 17.09
C VAL A 183 -5.70 5.94 18.27
N GLU A 184 -5.38 7.13 18.77
CA GLU A 184 -4.64 7.38 20.01
C GLU A 184 -5.31 6.69 21.23
N LYS A 185 -6.64 6.71 21.30
CA LYS A 185 -7.44 6.06 22.37
C LYS A 185 -7.52 4.55 22.25
N LEU A 186 -7.41 3.98 21.04
CA LEU A 186 -7.52 2.52 20.78
C LEU A 186 -6.30 1.69 21.20
N ASN A 187 -5.45 2.25 22.06
CA ASN A 187 -4.19 1.72 22.56
C ASN A 187 -3.12 1.54 21.48
N TYR A 188 -2.10 2.37 21.62
CA TYR A 188 -0.69 2.18 21.23
C TYR A 188 -0.33 0.70 20.98
N PRO A 189 0.52 0.37 19.99
CA PRO A 189 1.27 -0.86 20.10
C PRO A 189 2.19 -0.68 21.31
N TYR A 190 1.81 -1.30 22.41
CA TYR A 190 2.63 -1.74 23.55
C TYR A 190 3.86 -2.58 23.11
N PHE A 191 4.30 -2.44 21.85
CA PHE A 191 4.97 -3.44 21.04
C PHE A 191 6.28 -2.97 20.41
N PHE A 192 6.72 -1.73 20.64
CA PHE A 192 8.07 -1.34 20.22
C PHE A 192 9.05 -1.06 21.35
N GLY A 193 8.60 -0.84 22.60
CA GLY A 193 9.52 -0.63 23.72
C GLY A 193 10.54 0.51 23.54
N ASP A 194 10.42 1.29 22.46
CA ASP A 194 11.38 2.30 22.04
C ASP A 194 10.85 3.66 22.46
N GLU A 195 11.56 4.28 23.41
CA GLU A 195 11.21 5.56 23.99
C GLU A 195 11.39 6.73 22.99
N ASN A 196 12.22 6.57 21.96
CA ASN A 196 12.40 7.61 20.95
C ASN A 196 11.16 7.74 20.06
N LEU A 197 10.53 6.61 19.71
CA LEU A 197 9.25 6.60 19.00
C LEU A 197 8.12 7.23 19.81
N LYS A 198 8.12 7.02 21.13
CA LYS A 198 7.16 7.69 22.03
C LYS A 198 7.37 9.20 22.10
N LYS A 199 8.63 9.66 22.06
CA LYS A 199 8.95 11.07 22.18
C LYS A 199 8.62 11.85 20.91
N GLU A 200 8.98 11.32 19.73
CA GLU A 200 8.59 11.94 18.45
C GLU A 200 7.06 11.98 18.29
N TRP A 201 6.36 10.99 18.83
CA TRP A 201 4.90 10.91 18.82
C TRP A 201 4.23 12.10 19.55
N ILE A 202 4.66 12.44 20.76
CA ILE A 202 4.12 13.61 21.49
C ILE A 202 4.35 14.90 20.68
N GLU A 203 5.53 15.05 20.09
CA GLU A 203 5.92 16.27 19.37
C GLU A 203 5.19 16.49 18.03
N ILE A 204 4.68 15.43 17.39
CA ILE A 204 3.92 15.53 16.12
C ILE A 204 2.48 16.03 16.35
N PHE A 205 1.87 15.68 17.48
CA PHE A 205 0.46 15.98 17.76
C PHE A 205 0.23 17.18 18.71
N ASP A 206 1.23 17.59 19.50
CA ASP A 206 1.14 18.75 20.41
C ASP A 206 1.58 20.09 19.79
N LYS A 207 2.07 20.11 18.55
CA LYS A 207 2.34 21.36 17.84
C LYS A 207 1.03 22.00 17.38
N LYS A 208 0.55 22.95 18.19
CA LYS A 208 -0.41 24.00 17.79
C LYS A 208 0.12 24.85 16.64
#